data_AF-A0A4Q7IRV3-F1
#
_entry.id   AF-A0A4Q7IRV3-F1
#
_cell.length_a   1.000
_cell.length_b   1.000
_cell.length_c   1.000
_cell.angle_alpha   90.00
_cell.angle_beta   90.00
_cell.angle_gamma   90.00
#
_symmetry.space_group_name_H-M   'P 1'
#
loop_
_entity.id
_entity.type
_entity.pdbx_description
1 polymer ?
#
loop_
_entity_poly.entity_id
_entity_poly.type
_entity_poly.pdbx_seq_one_letter_code
_entity_poly.pdbx_strand_id
1 'polypeptide(L)'
;MKKTILAASMLSVLSSTAFAATYQLTELPRHQNSKNTFISDVNEAGDVIGAASYLFDIPIDVSYIDFEDSLITSSYDRYVDGLDIIGEKPSFTLDDIKNGAAVTNSDAKGFMVSFLSGQDGNAEYQKLSDRITLNLTATSADEFILFDTVTDFSASYSRSVSNYPTSITEDGVIAGWGSAPYRKEVFIKEGEDDTTYFVRDWPSRGLVISPNGEKTILEPEIDTYGGTSMVTDIIKMDNGNYVAVGSSSVSIPVNRQENYDDNCDGVDEPENVCAWRYLRGSFYNTEAYQWELDANYNVLAKTKLGLGIIRQDDEKDAFGSVAMAVNKNGIAVGYSHARNKEDDGRYAYVQAGYFKDGQFTRIHEHETYSQGGKAIDINDNDILIGNYFEQYGNTVIEQSSFYYDVANKTYTTIPTFFSGSQTTVRDINNNGLIIGQAEIEKTTSVPKYEAFLYQIGAEKVININDLLPCKAADGSDFPYIIAEATKVTDSAEIYAIATKTVERRDRLGKVMKDSEGEIEYEAVAVPVLLTPDAGGTQEVCPPPEAEEYERQSASFGFLSLLALPLMWFRRRKL
;
A
#
# COMPACT_ATOMS: atom_id res chain seq x y z
N MET A 1 -47.16 -4.01 5.00
CA MET A 1 -46.84 -2.66 5.49
C MET A 1 -46.32 -2.65 6.95
N LYS A 2 -45.51 -3.63 7.38
CA LYS A 2 -44.86 -3.63 8.71
C LYS A 2 -43.32 -3.79 8.67
N LYS A 3 -42.72 -3.93 7.48
CA LYS A 3 -41.26 -4.07 7.30
C LYS A 3 -40.55 -2.79 6.84
N THR A 4 -41.29 -1.80 6.33
CA THR A 4 -40.73 -0.52 5.85
C THR A 4 -40.51 0.53 6.96
N ILE A 5 -41.10 0.34 8.14
CA ILE A 5 -41.01 1.32 9.24
C ILE A 5 -39.77 1.10 10.11
N LEU A 6 -39.19 -0.12 10.15
CA LEU A 6 -37.95 -0.37 10.91
C LEU A 6 -36.68 0.20 10.25
N ALA A 7 -36.62 0.22 8.91
CA ALA A 7 -35.44 0.72 8.18
C ALA A 7 -35.32 2.26 8.21
N ALA A 8 -36.45 2.97 8.09
CA ALA A 8 -36.47 4.43 8.22
C ALA A 8 -36.12 4.91 9.64
N SER A 9 -36.36 4.07 10.67
CA SER A 9 -35.96 4.40 12.04
C SER A 9 -34.47 4.23 12.32
N MET A 10 -33.74 3.37 11.59
CA MET A 10 -32.31 3.16 11.83
C MET A 10 -31.44 4.34 11.36
N LEU A 11 -31.73 4.93 10.19
CA LEU A 11 -31.08 6.19 9.77
C LEU A 11 -31.44 7.38 10.66
N SER A 12 -32.63 7.39 11.29
CA SER A 12 -33.02 8.44 12.22
C SER A 12 -32.40 8.32 13.61
N VAL A 13 -31.82 7.16 13.97
CA VAL A 13 -31.08 6.97 15.23
C VAL A 13 -29.58 7.28 15.07
N LEU A 14 -29.06 7.27 13.84
CA LEU A 14 -27.72 7.78 13.51
C LEU A 14 -27.66 9.32 13.43
N SER A 15 -28.70 10.01 13.92
CA SER A 15 -28.82 11.47 13.88
C SER A 15 -27.78 12.16 14.75
N SER A 16 -26.79 12.76 14.08
CA SER A 16 -26.05 13.97 14.48
C SER A 16 -25.70 14.13 15.96
N THR A 17 -24.94 13.19 16.54
CA THR A 17 -24.05 13.57 17.62
C THR A 17 -22.89 14.35 17.00
N ALA A 18 -22.96 15.68 17.07
CA ALA A 18 -21.78 16.49 16.85
C ALA A 18 -20.70 16.01 17.84
N PHE A 19 -19.54 15.60 17.34
CA PHE A 19 -18.42 15.20 18.18
C PHE A 19 -18.02 16.38 19.07
N ALA A 20 -18.32 16.27 20.36
CA ALA A 20 -17.78 17.14 21.40
C ALA A 20 -16.54 16.52 22.09
N ALA A 21 -16.14 15.31 21.68
CA ALA A 21 -15.00 14.60 22.25
C ALA A 21 -13.70 15.01 21.52
N THR A 22 -12.68 15.32 22.30
CA THR A 22 -11.28 15.36 21.82
C THR A 22 -10.69 13.94 21.85
N TYR A 23 -9.45 13.77 21.42
CA TYR A 23 -8.76 12.48 21.48
C TYR A 23 -7.46 12.56 22.29
N GLN A 24 -7.19 11.50 23.05
CA GLN A 24 -5.89 11.25 23.65
C GLN A 24 -5.06 10.35 22.73
N LEU A 25 -3.85 10.79 22.39
CA LEU A 25 -2.94 10.02 21.53
C LEU A 25 -1.95 9.18 22.36
N THR A 26 -1.79 7.92 21.98
CA THR A 26 -0.77 7.00 22.47
C THR A 26 0.07 6.49 21.29
N GLU A 27 1.40 6.65 21.33
CA GLU A 27 2.29 6.02 20.33
C GLU A 27 2.35 4.51 20.59
N LEU A 28 2.10 3.71 19.54
CA LEU A 28 2.23 2.26 19.58
C LEU A 28 3.69 1.85 19.31
N PRO A 29 4.13 0.66 19.75
CA PRO A 29 5.50 0.21 19.54
C PRO A 29 5.93 0.23 18.07
N ARG A 30 7.22 0.51 17.86
CA ARG A 30 7.86 0.54 16.54
C ARG A 30 8.84 -0.60 16.37
N HIS A 31 8.92 -1.12 15.15
CA HIS A 31 9.94 -2.11 14.81
C HIS A 31 11.31 -1.45 14.78
N GLN A 32 12.25 -1.98 15.57
CA GLN A 32 13.52 -1.32 15.87
C GLN A 32 14.52 -1.34 14.70
N ASN A 33 14.40 -2.32 13.80
CA ASN A 33 15.31 -2.48 12.66
C ASN A 33 14.71 -2.00 11.32
N SER A 34 13.88 -0.96 11.39
CA SER A 34 13.27 -0.31 10.23
C SER A 34 13.03 1.17 10.50
N LYS A 35 12.94 1.97 9.43
CA LYS A 35 12.59 3.39 9.56
C LYS A 35 11.12 3.59 9.94
N ASN A 36 10.22 2.94 9.20
CA ASN A 36 8.78 3.19 9.29
C ASN A 36 8.04 1.99 9.86
N THR A 37 6.96 2.25 10.60
CA THR A 37 6.02 1.23 11.06
C THR A 37 4.60 1.69 10.75
N PHE A 38 3.81 0.80 10.18
CA PHE A 38 2.45 1.04 9.70
C PHE A 38 1.49 0.01 10.28
N ILE A 39 0.22 0.40 10.37
CA ILE A 39 -0.91 -0.44 10.74
C ILE A 39 -1.55 -0.92 9.45
N SER A 40 -2.03 -2.16 9.43
CA SER A 40 -2.78 -2.73 8.31
C SER A 40 -4.24 -2.93 8.69
N ASP A 41 -4.50 -3.53 9.86
CA ASP A 41 -5.84 -3.72 10.42
C ASP A 41 -5.78 -3.93 11.94
N VAL A 42 -6.92 -3.76 12.62
CA VAL A 42 -7.07 -3.90 14.07
C VAL A 42 -8.46 -4.47 14.40
N ASN A 43 -8.52 -5.40 15.35
CA ASN A 43 -9.80 -5.93 15.87
C ASN A 43 -10.33 -5.10 17.07
N GLU A 44 -11.57 -5.34 17.50
CA GLU A 44 -12.19 -4.64 18.64
C GLU A 44 -11.50 -4.94 19.99
N ALA A 45 -10.71 -6.02 20.07
CA ALA A 45 -9.87 -6.32 21.23
C ALA A 45 -8.57 -5.50 21.29
N GLY A 46 -8.21 -4.79 20.23
CA GLY A 46 -6.99 -4.00 20.11
C GLY A 46 -5.76 -4.81 19.68
N ASP A 47 -5.93 -6.00 19.11
CA ASP A 47 -4.83 -6.72 18.45
C ASP A 47 -4.53 -6.05 17.11
N VAL A 48 -3.29 -5.60 16.94
CA VAL A 48 -2.88 -4.78 15.80
C VAL A 48 -1.94 -5.57 14.90
N ILE A 49 -2.29 -5.68 13.62
CA ILE A 49 -1.39 -6.17 12.59
C ILE A 49 -0.90 -5.01 11.72
N GLY A 50 0.32 -5.15 11.22
CA GLY A 50 0.98 -4.06 10.52
C GLY A 50 2.13 -4.49 9.65
N ALA A 51 2.93 -3.50 9.28
CA ALA A 51 4.12 -3.71 8.51
C ALA A 51 5.21 -2.69 8.88
N ALA A 52 6.46 -3.09 8.70
CA ALA A 52 7.59 -2.17 8.68
C ALA A 52 8.06 -1.97 7.26
N SER A 53 8.59 -0.78 6.94
CA SER A 53 9.29 -0.54 5.67
C SER A 53 10.63 0.14 5.89
N TYR A 54 11.47 0.10 4.85
CA TYR A 54 12.84 0.59 4.89
C TYR A 54 13.61 -0.13 6.00
N LEU A 55 13.77 -1.45 5.84
CA LEU A 55 14.60 -2.25 6.74
C LEU A 55 16.05 -1.78 6.70
N PHE A 56 16.68 -1.77 7.87
CA PHE A 56 18.13 -1.60 7.95
C PHE A 56 18.82 -2.95 7.75
N ASP A 57 20.02 -2.90 7.18
CA ASP A 57 20.91 -4.03 6.97
C ASP A 57 20.29 -5.20 6.18
N ILE A 58 19.64 -4.89 5.07
CA ILE A 58 19.12 -5.92 4.14
C ILE A 58 20.30 -6.77 3.61
N PRO A 59 20.17 -8.11 3.57
CA PRO A 59 21.20 -9.01 3.06
C PRO A 59 21.34 -8.89 1.54
N ILE A 60 22.58 -8.77 1.07
CA ILE A 60 22.93 -8.63 -0.34
C ILE A 60 23.90 -9.73 -0.73
N ASP A 61 23.53 -10.51 -1.74
CA ASP A 61 24.43 -11.47 -2.34
C ASP A 61 25.23 -10.79 -3.45
N VAL A 62 26.55 -10.73 -3.29
CA VAL A 62 27.46 -10.17 -4.31
C VAL A 62 28.14 -11.25 -5.14
N SER A 63 27.94 -12.53 -4.81
CA SER A 63 28.68 -13.66 -5.41
C SER A 63 28.38 -13.89 -6.89
N TYR A 64 27.22 -13.43 -7.37
CA TYR A 64 26.79 -13.57 -8.76
C TYR A 64 27.05 -12.32 -9.61
N ILE A 65 27.48 -11.21 -8.99
CA ILE A 65 27.62 -9.92 -9.68
C ILE A 65 28.96 -9.87 -10.40
N ASP A 66 28.92 -9.64 -11.71
CA ASP A 66 30.09 -9.22 -12.46
C ASP A 66 30.32 -7.70 -12.26
N PHE A 67 31.36 -7.36 -11.52
CA PHE A 67 31.71 -5.97 -11.21
C PHE A 67 32.39 -5.24 -12.37
N GLU A 68 32.75 -5.94 -13.44
CA GLU A 68 33.23 -5.33 -14.68
C GLU A 68 32.08 -5.00 -15.66
N ASP A 69 30.86 -5.46 -15.36
CA ASP A 69 29.71 -5.22 -16.24
C ASP A 69 29.37 -3.72 -16.34
N SER A 70 28.93 -3.32 -17.53
CA SER A 70 28.62 -1.94 -17.87
C SER A 70 27.50 -1.34 -17.02
N LEU A 71 26.53 -2.14 -16.55
CA LEU A 71 25.39 -1.66 -15.77
C LEU A 71 25.83 -1.18 -14.38
N ILE A 72 26.65 -1.97 -13.68
CA ILE A 72 27.09 -1.63 -12.33
C ILE A 72 28.20 -0.57 -12.35
N THR A 73 29.14 -0.66 -13.28
CA THR A 73 30.20 0.35 -13.46
C THR A 73 29.62 1.72 -13.81
N SER A 74 28.69 1.81 -14.77
CA SER A 74 28.02 3.07 -15.11
C SER A 74 27.13 3.60 -13.96
N SER A 75 26.59 2.72 -13.11
CA SER A 75 25.83 3.15 -11.93
C SER A 75 26.74 3.70 -10.84
N TYR A 76 27.93 3.11 -10.66
CA TYR A 76 28.94 3.58 -9.74
C TYR A 76 29.55 4.92 -10.19
N ASP A 77 29.86 5.08 -11.48
CA ASP A 77 30.36 6.35 -12.01
C ASP A 77 29.37 7.50 -11.76
N ARG A 78 28.06 7.26 -11.96
CA ARG A 78 27.01 8.24 -11.62
C ARG A 78 26.96 8.56 -10.13
N TYR A 79 27.21 7.58 -9.27
CA TYR A 79 27.28 7.79 -7.82
C TYR A 79 28.49 8.67 -7.46
N VAL A 80 29.66 8.40 -8.05
CA VAL A 80 30.88 9.21 -7.85
C VAL A 80 30.71 10.63 -8.38
N ASP A 81 30.16 10.80 -9.59
CA ASP A 81 29.86 12.11 -10.17
C ASP A 81 28.92 12.92 -9.25
N GLY A 82 27.93 12.26 -8.64
CA GLY A 82 27.02 12.87 -7.67
C GLY A 82 27.72 13.39 -6.42
N LEU A 83 28.71 12.65 -5.89
CA LEU A 83 29.51 13.08 -4.75
C LEU A 83 30.45 14.24 -5.11
N ASP A 84 31.07 14.20 -6.29
CA ASP A 84 31.96 15.25 -6.77
C ASP A 84 31.23 16.61 -6.87
N ILE A 85 29.94 16.61 -7.25
CA ILE A 85 29.09 17.82 -7.31
C ILE A 85 28.95 18.47 -5.94
N ILE A 86 28.84 17.68 -4.86
CA ILE A 86 28.70 18.18 -3.49
C ILE A 86 30.06 18.30 -2.77
N GLY A 87 31.17 18.04 -3.46
CA GLY A 87 32.53 18.16 -2.91
C GLY A 87 32.93 17.01 -1.99
N GLU A 88 32.25 15.88 -2.06
CA GLU A 88 32.53 14.67 -1.29
C GLU A 88 33.30 13.63 -2.12
N LYS A 89 33.82 12.61 -1.46
CA LYS A 89 34.52 11.49 -2.11
C LYS A 89 33.89 10.17 -1.71
N PRO A 90 33.90 9.16 -2.59
CA PRO A 90 33.35 7.85 -2.25
C PRO A 90 34.15 7.21 -1.11
N SER A 91 33.44 6.61 -0.16
CA SER A 91 34.02 5.91 1.00
C SER A 91 34.37 4.44 0.71
N PHE A 92 34.06 3.96 -0.50
CA PHE A 92 34.29 2.59 -0.97
C PHE A 92 34.54 2.60 -2.49
N THR A 93 34.98 1.46 -3.03
CA THR A 93 35.07 1.15 -4.46
C THR A 93 34.24 -0.09 -4.81
N LEU A 94 34.01 -0.37 -6.11
CA LEU A 94 33.38 -1.62 -6.53
C LEU A 94 34.19 -2.86 -6.08
N ASP A 95 35.52 -2.78 -6.10
CA ASP A 95 36.39 -3.82 -5.56
C ASP A 95 36.18 -4.03 -4.05
N ASP A 96 35.94 -2.96 -3.29
CA ASP A 96 35.63 -3.10 -1.86
C ASP A 96 34.29 -3.82 -1.65
N ILE A 97 33.27 -3.54 -2.47
CA ILE A 97 31.98 -4.24 -2.43
C ILE A 97 32.16 -5.72 -2.75
N LYS A 98 32.92 -6.04 -3.81
CA LYS A 98 33.27 -7.42 -4.18
C LYS A 98 33.95 -8.16 -3.02
N ASN A 99 34.70 -7.44 -2.19
CA ASN A 99 35.35 -7.95 -0.99
C ASN A 99 34.55 -7.77 0.32
N GLY A 100 33.24 -7.49 0.23
CA GLY A 100 32.30 -7.52 1.36
C GLY A 100 32.04 -6.17 2.06
N ALA A 101 32.47 -5.03 1.50
CA ALA A 101 32.26 -3.72 2.13
C ALA A 101 30.79 -3.36 2.35
N ALA A 102 29.85 -3.91 1.57
CA ALA A 102 28.41 -3.69 1.77
C ALA A 102 27.88 -4.19 3.13
N VAL A 103 28.64 -4.99 3.88
CA VAL A 103 28.28 -5.44 5.24
C VAL A 103 28.69 -4.43 6.31
N THR A 104 29.76 -3.65 6.08
CA THR A 104 30.40 -2.83 7.11
C THR A 104 30.37 -1.34 6.82
N ASN A 105 30.27 -0.95 5.54
CA ASN A 105 30.18 0.42 5.06
C ASN A 105 28.73 0.70 4.61
N SER A 106 28.10 1.71 5.21
CA SER A 106 26.69 2.06 4.96
C SER A 106 26.46 2.74 3.61
N ASP A 107 27.43 3.45 3.06
CA ASP A 107 27.36 4.01 1.71
C ASP A 107 27.43 2.89 0.67
N ALA A 108 28.32 1.91 0.87
CA ALA A 108 28.43 0.72 0.02
C ALA A 108 27.11 -0.08 0.03
N LYS A 109 26.53 -0.28 1.22
CA LYS A 109 25.19 -0.89 1.36
C LYS A 109 24.13 -0.07 0.63
N GLY A 110 24.11 1.24 0.84
CA GLY A 110 23.14 2.15 0.22
C GLY A 110 23.22 2.17 -1.29
N PHE A 111 24.43 2.15 -1.84
CA PHE A 111 24.68 2.00 -3.27
C PHE A 111 24.12 0.68 -3.80
N MET A 112 24.45 -0.46 -3.16
CA MET A 112 23.98 -1.76 -3.63
C MET A 112 22.46 -1.92 -3.54
N VAL A 113 21.82 -1.45 -2.47
CA VAL A 113 20.35 -1.44 -2.36
C VAL A 113 19.75 -0.61 -3.51
N SER A 114 20.31 0.57 -3.80
CA SER A 114 19.82 1.45 -4.86
C SER A 114 20.02 0.84 -6.25
N PHE A 115 21.19 0.24 -6.50
CA PHE A 115 21.52 -0.45 -7.75
C PHE A 115 20.55 -1.62 -8.00
N LEU A 116 20.38 -2.52 -7.03
CA LEU A 116 19.50 -3.69 -7.15
C LEU A 116 18.02 -3.30 -7.27
N SER A 117 17.58 -2.24 -6.57
CA SER A 117 16.22 -1.70 -6.75
C SER A 117 16.01 -1.22 -8.19
N GLY A 118 17.04 -0.64 -8.82
CA GLY A 118 17.01 -0.28 -10.24
C GLY A 118 16.95 -1.48 -11.19
N GLN A 119 17.28 -2.68 -10.72
CA GLN A 119 17.25 -3.94 -11.47
C GLN A 119 16.03 -4.82 -11.17
N ASP A 120 14.97 -4.29 -10.54
CA ASP A 120 13.76 -5.06 -10.22
C ASP A 120 13.15 -5.74 -11.47
N GLY A 121 13.27 -5.13 -12.64
CA GLY A 121 12.82 -5.70 -13.92
C GLY A 121 13.73 -6.75 -14.57
N ASN A 122 14.96 -6.95 -14.07
CA ASN A 122 15.94 -7.85 -14.69
C ASN A 122 16.11 -9.13 -13.87
N ALA A 123 15.67 -10.28 -14.40
CA ALA A 123 15.68 -11.56 -13.68
C ALA A 123 17.09 -12.05 -13.27
N GLU A 124 18.17 -11.50 -13.82
CA GLU A 124 19.54 -11.87 -13.46
C GLU A 124 20.01 -11.27 -12.12
N TYR A 125 19.27 -10.29 -11.58
CA TYR A 125 19.61 -9.60 -10.35
C TYR A 125 18.68 -9.95 -9.18
N GLN A 126 19.28 -9.99 -7.99
CA GLN A 126 18.59 -10.24 -6.73
C GLN A 126 17.44 -9.26 -6.55
N LYS A 127 16.28 -9.79 -6.16
CA LYS A 127 15.10 -8.99 -5.82
C LYS A 127 15.10 -8.67 -4.35
N LEU A 128 14.90 -7.40 -4.05
CA LEU A 128 14.86 -6.88 -2.69
C LEU A 128 13.45 -6.39 -2.37
N SER A 129 13.02 -6.69 -1.16
CA SER A 129 11.82 -6.19 -0.52
C SER A 129 12.21 -5.67 0.84
N ASP A 130 11.99 -4.39 1.06
CA ASP A 130 12.29 -3.71 2.31
C ASP A 130 11.05 -3.60 3.21
N ARG A 131 10.04 -4.45 2.99
CA ARG A 131 8.79 -4.51 3.75
C ARG A 131 8.62 -5.86 4.45
N ILE A 132 8.30 -5.81 5.74
CA ILE A 132 7.98 -6.99 6.56
C ILE A 132 6.64 -6.84 7.27
N THR A 133 6.11 -7.94 7.77
CA THR A 133 4.84 -8.00 8.48
C THR A 133 5.05 -8.04 9.98
N LEU A 134 4.21 -7.32 10.71
CA LEU A 134 4.37 -7.09 12.15
C LEU A 134 3.11 -7.41 12.94
N ASN A 135 3.29 -8.05 14.09
CA ASN A 135 2.31 -8.09 15.16
C ASN A 135 2.68 -7.00 16.17
N LEU A 136 1.78 -6.06 16.41
CA LEU A 136 1.99 -4.95 17.33
C LEU A 136 1.23 -5.27 18.62
N THR A 137 1.98 -5.37 19.71
CA THR A 137 1.44 -5.51 21.07
C THR A 137 1.53 -4.17 21.79
N ALA A 138 1.12 -4.12 23.06
CA ALA A 138 1.33 -2.94 23.90
C ALA A 138 2.82 -2.59 24.13
N THR A 139 3.75 -3.54 23.90
CA THR A 139 5.17 -3.37 24.25
C THR A 139 6.16 -3.67 23.13
N SER A 140 5.74 -4.31 22.05
CA SER A 140 6.61 -4.72 20.95
C SER A 140 5.93 -4.62 19.60
N ALA A 141 6.75 -4.53 18.55
CA ALA A 141 6.34 -4.63 17.16
C ALA A 141 7.23 -5.69 16.50
N ASP A 142 6.76 -6.93 16.53
CA ASP A 142 7.56 -8.12 16.22
C ASP A 142 7.23 -8.64 14.83
N GLU A 143 8.26 -9.06 14.10
CA GLU A 143 8.09 -9.67 12.78
C GLU A 143 7.41 -11.03 12.90
N PHE A 144 6.39 -11.26 12.07
CA PHE A 144 5.89 -12.61 11.80
C PHE A 144 6.03 -12.91 10.31
N ILE A 145 6.62 -14.04 9.98
CA ILE A 145 6.98 -14.35 8.59
C ILE A 145 5.79 -14.93 7.84
N LEU A 146 5.49 -14.43 6.64
CA LEU A 146 4.53 -15.08 5.73
C LEU A 146 5.20 -16.17 4.89
N PHE A 147 6.01 -15.76 3.90
CA PHE A 147 6.63 -16.66 2.91
C PHE A 147 8.14 -16.54 2.79
N ASP A 148 8.77 -15.60 3.52
CA ASP A 148 10.21 -15.40 3.43
C ASP A 148 10.97 -16.63 3.97
N THR A 149 12.11 -16.94 3.37
CA THR A 149 12.93 -18.11 3.70
C THR A 149 14.34 -17.69 4.04
N VAL A 150 14.96 -18.39 4.99
CA VAL A 150 16.37 -18.19 5.32
C VAL A 150 17.25 -18.59 4.14
N THR A 151 18.26 -17.78 3.84
CA THR A 151 19.19 -17.96 2.72
C THR A 151 20.57 -18.37 3.21
N ASP A 152 21.27 -19.19 2.42
CA ASP A 152 22.60 -19.67 2.78
C ASP A 152 23.67 -18.58 2.79
N PHE A 153 23.55 -17.56 1.91
CA PHE A 153 24.55 -16.51 1.77
C PHE A 153 24.58 -15.52 2.95
N SER A 154 23.49 -15.41 3.71
CA SER A 154 23.37 -14.46 4.82
C SER A 154 22.95 -15.08 6.16
N ALA A 155 22.51 -16.35 6.18
CA ALA A 155 21.84 -16.97 7.32
C ALA A 155 20.65 -16.15 7.85
N SER A 156 20.08 -15.29 7.01
CA SER A 156 18.93 -14.44 7.27
C SER A 156 17.87 -14.62 6.19
N TYR A 157 16.68 -14.08 6.42
CA TYR A 157 15.58 -14.10 5.46
C TYR A 157 15.99 -13.48 4.12
N SER A 158 15.47 -14.02 3.02
CA SER A 158 15.82 -13.60 1.66
C SER A 158 15.53 -12.13 1.38
N ARG A 159 14.56 -11.54 2.11
CA ARG A 159 14.06 -10.18 1.88
C ARG A 159 13.69 -9.99 0.41
N SER A 160 13.01 -10.96 -0.18
CA SER A 160 12.67 -11.00 -1.61
C SER A 160 11.18 -11.23 -1.88
N VAL A 161 10.38 -11.26 -0.82
CA VAL A 161 8.93 -11.49 -0.84
C VAL A 161 8.15 -10.20 -0.66
N SER A 162 7.02 -10.09 -1.34
CA SER A 162 6.02 -9.08 -1.03
C SER A 162 5.04 -9.67 -0.01
N ASN A 163 4.82 -9.01 1.12
CA ASN A 163 3.96 -9.50 2.19
C ASN A 163 2.96 -8.42 2.63
N TYR A 164 1.68 -8.77 2.66
CA TYR A 164 0.57 -7.87 2.99
C TYR A 164 -0.39 -8.58 3.93
N PRO A 165 -0.35 -8.27 5.23
CA PRO A 165 -1.40 -8.64 6.16
C PRO A 165 -2.56 -7.66 5.92
N THR A 166 -3.78 -8.17 5.81
CA THR A 166 -4.91 -7.35 5.33
C THR A 166 -6.07 -7.25 6.30
N SER A 167 -6.30 -8.28 7.12
CA SER A 167 -7.43 -8.32 8.06
C SER A 167 -7.12 -9.21 9.25
N ILE A 168 -7.68 -8.88 10.41
CA ILE A 168 -7.60 -9.67 11.65
C ILE A 168 -8.99 -9.82 12.29
N THR A 169 -9.36 -11.05 12.65
CA THR A 169 -10.62 -11.32 13.37
C THR A 169 -10.51 -11.06 14.87
N GLU A 170 -11.65 -10.94 15.54
CA GLU A 170 -11.76 -10.80 17.00
C GLU A 170 -11.08 -11.91 17.81
N ASP A 171 -10.93 -13.10 17.24
CA ASP A 171 -10.24 -14.21 17.88
C ASP A 171 -8.79 -14.37 17.42
N GLY A 172 -8.23 -13.38 16.73
CA GLY A 172 -6.80 -13.29 16.39
C GLY A 172 -6.40 -14.05 15.12
N VAL A 173 -7.36 -14.39 14.25
CA VAL A 173 -7.07 -15.02 12.96
C VAL A 173 -6.69 -13.94 11.96
N ILE A 174 -5.51 -14.06 11.37
CA ILE A 174 -4.98 -13.07 10.43
C ILE A 174 -5.18 -13.58 9.00
N ALA A 175 -5.66 -12.72 8.12
CA ALA A 175 -5.63 -12.94 6.68
C ALA A 175 -4.62 -12.01 6.00
N GLY A 176 -4.17 -12.45 4.84
CA GLY A 176 -3.35 -11.63 3.97
C GLY A 176 -2.96 -12.34 2.70
N TRP A 177 -1.94 -11.81 2.06
CA TRP A 177 -1.33 -12.42 0.89
C TRP A 177 0.14 -12.05 0.78
N GLY A 178 0.88 -12.83 0.00
CA GLY A 178 2.26 -12.51 -0.33
C GLY A 178 2.73 -13.22 -1.58
N SER A 179 4.03 -13.14 -1.87
CA SER A 179 4.68 -13.82 -3.00
C SER A 179 5.64 -14.92 -2.55
N ALA A 180 5.98 -15.85 -3.44
CA ALA A 180 7.06 -16.80 -3.18
C ALA A 180 8.40 -16.06 -3.07
N PRO A 181 9.33 -16.55 -2.24
CA PRO A 181 10.70 -16.04 -2.21
C PRO A 181 11.39 -16.32 -3.54
N TYR A 182 12.31 -15.45 -3.93
CA TYR A 182 13.19 -15.73 -5.04
C TYR A 182 14.31 -16.68 -4.62
N ARG A 183 14.64 -17.61 -5.52
CA ARG A 183 15.80 -18.50 -5.42
C ARG A 183 16.69 -18.33 -6.65
N LYS A 184 17.98 -18.60 -6.48
CA LYS A 184 18.93 -18.64 -7.59
C LYS A 184 18.73 -19.92 -8.39
N GLU A 185 18.80 -19.79 -9.71
CA GLU A 185 18.83 -20.89 -10.66
C GLU A 185 19.90 -20.59 -11.70
N VAL A 186 20.77 -21.57 -11.99
CA VAL A 186 21.80 -21.42 -13.01
C VAL A 186 21.27 -22.02 -14.31
N PHE A 187 21.22 -21.20 -15.35
CA PHE A 187 20.85 -21.61 -16.69
C PHE A 187 22.12 -21.86 -17.51
N ILE A 188 22.21 -23.04 -18.11
CA ILE A 188 23.36 -23.49 -18.89
C ILE A 188 22.93 -23.56 -20.35
N LYS A 189 23.58 -22.76 -21.20
CA LYS A 189 23.33 -22.72 -22.64
C LYS A 189 24.59 -23.15 -23.41
N GLU A 190 24.42 -24.03 -24.39
CA GLU A 190 25.55 -24.60 -25.12
C GLU A 190 26.33 -23.51 -25.87
N GLY A 191 27.62 -23.37 -25.54
CA GLY A 191 28.50 -22.40 -26.18
C GLY A 191 28.46 -20.99 -25.59
N GLU A 192 27.72 -20.77 -24.50
CA GLU A 192 27.65 -19.51 -23.75
C GLU A 192 28.05 -19.73 -22.28
N ASP A 193 28.33 -18.64 -21.56
CA ASP A 193 28.64 -18.69 -20.13
C ASP A 193 27.37 -18.94 -19.30
N ASP A 194 27.52 -19.66 -18.20
CA ASP A 194 26.43 -19.94 -17.25
C ASP A 194 25.82 -18.63 -16.72
N THR A 195 24.50 -18.49 -16.81
CA THR A 195 23.79 -17.29 -16.36
C THR A 195 22.98 -17.59 -15.10
N THR A 196 23.08 -16.73 -14.08
CA THR A 196 22.28 -16.87 -12.85
C THR A 196 20.99 -16.07 -12.96
N TYR A 197 19.86 -16.72 -12.75
CA TYR A 197 18.54 -16.10 -12.68
C TYR A 197 17.95 -16.21 -11.27
N PHE A 198 17.14 -15.21 -10.91
CA PHE A 198 16.32 -15.18 -9.71
C PHE A 198 14.88 -15.48 -10.10
N VAL A 199 14.41 -16.67 -9.71
CA VAL A 199 13.09 -17.19 -10.05
C VAL A 199 12.25 -17.42 -8.79
N ARG A 200 10.93 -17.40 -8.93
CA ARG A 200 9.98 -17.69 -7.85
C ARG A 200 8.92 -18.66 -8.36
N ASP A 201 8.41 -19.51 -7.48
CA ASP A 201 7.48 -20.58 -7.88
C ASP A 201 6.09 -20.05 -8.25
N TRP A 202 5.66 -18.95 -7.63
CA TRP A 202 4.36 -18.32 -7.90
C TRP A 202 4.36 -16.82 -7.59
N PRO A 203 3.56 -16.03 -8.32
CA PRO A 203 3.51 -14.58 -8.14
C PRO A 203 2.82 -14.14 -6.85
N SER A 204 1.67 -14.76 -6.49
CA SER A 204 0.99 -14.46 -5.23
C SER A 204 0.16 -15.63 -4.67
N ARG A 205 0.04 -15.68 -3.34
CA ARG A 205 -0.87 -16.54 -2.59
C ARG A 205 -1.57 -15.79 -1.47
N GLY A 206 -2.88 -15.97 -1.39
CA GLY A 206 -3.66 -15.68 -0.20
C GLY A 206 -3.36 -16.70 0.89
N LEU A 207 -3.42 -16.28 2.15
CA LEU A 207 -3.31 -17.19 3.29
C LEU A 207 -4.10 -16.70 4.50
N VAL A 208 -4.43 -17.66 5.36
CA VAL A 208 -5.00 -17.46 6.68
C VAL A 208 -3.99 -17.98 7.71
N ILE A 209 -3.80 -17.26 8.80
CA ILE A 209 -2.90 -17.61 9.90
C ILE A 209 -3.74 -17.69 11.16
N SER A 210 -3.74 -18.86 11.80
CA SER A 210 -4.43 -19.02 13.07
C SER A 210 -3.72 -18.27 14.19
N PRO A 211 -4.36 -18.09 15.37
CA PRO A 211 -3.75 -17.42 16.51
C PRO A 211 -2.49 -18.13 17.05
N ASN A 212 -2.31 -19.41 16.73
CA ASN A 212 -1.13 -20.19 17.12
C ASN A 212 0.02 -20.11 16.09
N GLY A 213 -0.18 -19.42 14.97
CA GLY A 213 0.81 -19.26 13.89
C GLY A 213 0.73 -20.30 12.76
N GLU A 214 -0.19 -21.25 12.82
CA GLU A 214 -0.44 -22.20 11.73
C GLU A 214 -0.99 -21.50 10.49
N LYS A 215 -0.40 -21.79 9.32
CA LYS A 215 -0.74 -21.13 8.05
C LYS A 215 -1.51 -22.07 7.15
N THR A 216 -2.63 -21.57 6.63
CA THR A 216 -3.41 -22.21 5.56
C THR A 216 -3.27 -21.38 4.29
N ILE A 217 -2.66 -21.96 3.25
CA ILE A 217 -2.55 -21.32 1.94
C ILE A 217 -3.87 -21.47 1.20
N LEU A 218 -4.39 -20.36 0.68
CA LEU A 218 -5.60 -20.32 -0.13
C LEU A 218 -5.21 -20.39 -1.61
N GLU A 219 -5.06 -21.61 -2.11
CA GLU A 219 -4.69 -21.86 -3.51
C GLU A 219 -5.71 -21.25 -4.49
N PRO A 220 -5.23 -20.67 -5.61
CA PRO A 220 -6.10 -20.14 -6.65
C PRO A 220 -6.95 -21.24 -7.31
N GLU A 221 -7.93 -20.86 -8.12
CA GLU A 221 -8.70 -21.81 -8.92
C GLU A 221 -7.86 -22.44 -10.03
N ILE A 222 -7.06 -21.62 -10.72
CA ILE A 222 -6.02 -22.09 -11.63
C ILE A 222 -4.64 -21.66 -11.15
N ASP A 223 -3.69 -22.57 -11.20
CA ASP A 223 -2.29 -22.40 -10.78
C ASP A 223 -1.30 -22.60 -11.92
N THR A 224 -1.77 -22.70 -13.17
CA THR A 224 -0.92 -22.74 -14.37
C THR A 224 0.02 -21.54 -14.37
N TYR A 225 1.33 -21.78 -14.53
CA TYR A 225 2.40 -20.77 -14.38
C TYR A 225 2.43 -20.07 -13.02
N GLY A 226 2.01 -20.78 -11.98
CA GLY A 226 1.97 -20.33 -10.60
C GLY A 226 0.59 -19.82 -10.18
N GLY A 227 -0.22 -19.21 -11.05
CA GLY A 227 -1.52 -18.60 -10.69
C GLY A 227 -1.43 -17.49 -9.62
N THR A 228 -2.54 -16.79 -9.39
CA THR A 228 -2.62 -15.74 -8.37
C THR A 228 -3.82 -15.95 -7.46
N SER A 229 -3.60 -15.91 -6.14
CA SER A 229 -4.66 -15.63 -5.18
C SER A 229 -4.22 -14.51 -4.25
N MET A 230 -5.21 -13.77 -3.74
CA MET A 230 -5.04 -12.78 -2.69
C MET A 230 -6.28 -12.76 -1.82
N VAL A 231 -6.09 -12.51 -0.53
CA VAL A 231 -7.17 -12.33 0.46
C VAL A 231 -7.06 -10.89 0.94
N THR A 232 -8.19 -10.19 0.96
CA THR A 232 -8.25 -8.81 1.42
C THR A 232 -8.94 -8.71 2.77
N ASP A 233 -9.87 -9.62 3.06
CA ASP A 233 -10.64 -9.58 4.30
C ASP A 233 -11.05 -10.98 4.76
N ILE A 234 -11.26 -11.13 6.07
CA ILE A 234 -11.74 -12.34 6.72
C ILE A 234 -12.67 -11.98 7.88
N ILE A 235 -13.81 -12.68 7.96
CA ILE A 235 -14.72 -12.57 9.08
C ILE A 235 -15.02 -13.94 9.68
N LYS A 236 -15.27 -13.95 10.97
CA LYS A 236 -15.82 -15.11 11.67
C LYS A 236 -17.34 -15.03 11.68
N MET A 237 -17.98 -16.11 11.25
CA MET A 237 -19.44 -16.25 11.21
C MET A 237 -19.97 -16.78 12.55
N ASP A 238 -21.25 -16.55 12.83
CA ASP A 238 -21.91 -17.00 14.08
C ASP A 238 -21.88 -18.51 14.31
N ASN A 239 -21.75 -19.30 13.23
CA ASN A 239 -21.62 -20.75 13.29
C ASN A 239 -20.20 -21.22 13.67
N GLY A 240 -19.25 -20.31 13.84
CA GLY A 240 -17.84 -20.57 14.18
C GLY A 240 -16.92 -20.80 12.97
N ASN A 241 -17.45 -20.84 11.75
CA ASN A 241 -16.67 -20.90 10.52
C ASN A 241 -16.17 -19.51 10.11
N TYR A 242 -15.28 -19.46 9.12
CA TYR A 242 -14.77 -18.22 8.56
C TYR A 242 -15.16 -18.05 7.10
N VAL A 243 -15.32 -16.80 6.71
CA VAL A 243 -15.46 -16.38 5.32
C VAL A 243 -14.31 -15.44 5.02
N ALA A 244 -13.45 -15.83 4.08
CA ALA A 244 -12.38 -14.99 3.56
C ALA A 244 -12.72 -14.58 2.13
N VAL A 245 -12.47 -13.32 1.77
CA VAL A 245 -12.73 -12.79 0.42
C VAL A 245 -11.49 -12.14 -0.18
N GLY A 246 -11.45 -12.07 -1.51
CA GLY A 246 -10.37 -11.43 -2.23
C GLY A 246 -10.49 -11.64 -3.74
N SER A 247 -9.43 -12.17 -4.37
CA SER A 247 -9.42 -12.45 -5.81
C SER A 247 -8.61 -13.70 -6.13
N SER A 248 -8.98 -14.39 -7.22
CA SER A 248 -8.28 -15.57 -7.73
C SER A 248 -8.20 -15.58 -9.25
N SER A 249 -7.10 -16.10 -9.80
CA SER A 249 -6.98 -16.46 -11.21
C SER A 249 -7.92 -17.62 -11.57
N VAL A 250 -8.72 -17.43 -12.62
CA VAL A 250 -9.75 -18.39 -13.06
C VAL A 250 -9.55 -18.92 -14.49
N SER A 251 -8.81 -18.21 -15.32
CA SER A 251 -8.43 -18.66 -16.68
C SER A 251 -7.30 -17.79 -17.25
N ILE A 252 -6.67 -18.24 -18.34
CA ILE A 252 -5.71 -17.47 -19.14
C ILE A 252 -6.41 -17.07 -20.45
N PRO A 253 -6.43 -15.78 -20.86
CA PRO A 253 -6.94 -15.38 -22.16
C PRO A 253 -6.16 -16.01 -23.32
N VAL A 254 -6.85 -16.34 -24.42
CA VAL A 254 -6.26 -17.08 -25.54
C VAL A 254 -5.02 -16.39 -26.12
N ASN A 255 -5.05 -15.07 -26.32
CA ASN A 255 -3.89 -14.34 -26.85
C ASN A 255 -2.68 -14.35 -25.89
N ARG A 256 -2.91 -14.43 -24.58
CA ARG A 256 -1.85 -14.50 -23.57
C ARG A 256 -1.20 -15.88 -23.60
N GLN A 257 -2.02 -16.92 -23.79
CA GLN A 257 -1.53 -18.28 -23.97
C GLN A 257 -0.73 -18.41 -25.28
N GLU A 258 -1.27 -17.93 -26.40
CA GLU A 258 -0.57 -17.94 -27.71
C GLU A 258 0.77 -17.19 -27.62
N ASN A 259 0.78 -15.99 -27.03
CA ASN A 259 2.03 -15.23 -26.85
C ASN A 259 3.01 -15.94 -25.91
N TYR A 260 2.53 -16.65 -24.89
CA TYR A 260 3.41 -17.44 -24.03
C TYR A 260 4.04 -18.59 -24.81
N ASP A 261 3.22 -19.38 -25.51
CA ASP A 261 3.65 -20.55 -26.27
C ASP A 261 4.64 -20.18 -27.40
N ASP A 262 4.46 -19.01 -28.02
CA ASP A 262 5.33 -18.52 -29.10
C ASP A 262 6.69 -17.98 -28.61
N ASN A 263 6.79 -17.52 -27.35
CA ASN A 263 7.98 -16.78 -26.86
C ASN A 263 8.73 -17.47 -25.72
N CYS A 264 8.10 -18.36 -24.95
CA CYS A 264 8.69 -19.02 -23.79
C CYS A 264 9.06 -20.47 -24.12
N ASP A 265 10.16 -20.67 -24.84
CA ASP A 265 10.59 -21.98 -25.38
C ASP A 265 11.74 -22.64 -24.61
N GLY A 266 12.30 -21.96 -23.60
CA GLY A 266 13.39 -22.47 -22.77
C GLY A 266 14.78 -22.45 -23.45
N VAL A 267 14.93 -21.84 -24.62
CA VAL A 267 16.18 -21.88 -25.41
C VAL A 267 17.18 -20.81 -24.97
N ASP A 268 16.71 -19.57 -24.82
CA ASP A 268 17.56 -18.43 -24.47
C ASP A 268 17.53 -18.08 -22.97
N GLU A 269 16.49 -18.52 -22.25
CA GLU A 269 16.33 -18.35 -20.81
C GLU A 269 15.41 -19.44 -20.24
N PRO A 270 15.40 -19.66 -18.91
CA PRO A 270 14.43 -20.57 -18.29
C PRO A 270 12.97 -20.17 -18.59
N GLU A 271 12.10 -21.14 -18.86
CA GLU A 271 10.67 -20.88 -19.14
C GLU A 271 9.97 -20.09 -18.01
N ASN A 272 10.38 -20.31 -16.76
CA ASN A 272 9.83 -19.59 -15.60
C ASN A 272 10.29 -18.12 -15.53
N VAL A 273 11.47 -17.78 -16.06
CA VAL A 273 11.95 -16.40 -16.22
C VAL A 273 11.12 -15.69 -17.29
N CYS A 274 10.90 -16.35 -18.42
CA CYS A 274 10.02 -15.85 -19.47
C CYS A 274 8.59 -15.66 -18.96
N ALA A 275 8.03 -16.67 -18.28
CA ALA A 275 6.72 -16.61 -17.63
C ALA A 275 6.62 -15.41 -16.68
N TRP A 276 7.62 -15.26 -15.80
CA TRP A 276 7.68 -14.17 -14.84
C TRP A 276 7.54 -12.79 -15.50
N ARG A 277 8.15 -12.55 -16.67
CA ARG A 277 8.00 -11.29 -17.41
C ARG A 277 6.56 -11.04 -17.86
N TYR A 278 5.87 -12.08 -18.35
CA TYR A 278 4.45 -11.99 -18.74
C TYR A 278 3.52 -11.79 -17.54
N LEU A 279 3.82 -12.43 -16.41
CA LEU A 279 3.04 -12.37 -15.17
C LEU A 279 3.06 -10.99 -14.50
N ARG A 280 4.03 -10.12 -14.84
CA ARG A 280 4.05 -8.71 -14.39
C ARG A 280 2.95 -7.85 -15.04
N GLY A 281 2.29 -8.35 -16.10
CA GLY A 281 1.12 -7.73 -16.70
C GLY A 281 -0.20 -8.42 -16.34
N SER A 282 -1.31 -7.99 -16.94
CA SER A 282 -2.61 -8.66 -16.82
C SER A 282 -2.64 -9.99 -17.60
N PHE A 283 -1.95 -11.00 -17.07
CA PHE A 283 -1.82 -12.32 -17.71
C PHE A 283 -3.04 -13.22 -17.47
N TYR A 284 -3.56 -13.23 -16.25
CA TYR A 284 -4.75 -14.02 -15.90
C TYR A 284 -6.02 -13.20 -16.03
N ASN A 285 -7.12 -13.90 -16.32
CA ASN A 285 -8.43 -13.46 -15.88
C ASN A 285 -8.56 -13.73 -14.40
N THR A 286 -8.99 -12.72 -13.64
CA THR A 286 -9.24 -12.86 -12.21
C THR A 286 -10.70 -12.57 -11.88
N GLU A 287 -11.19 -13.20 -10.82
CA GLU A 287 -12.52 -12.91 -10.27
C GLU A 287 -12.46 -12.69 -8.77
N ALA A 288 -13.39 -11.88 -8.28
CA ALA A 288 -13.69 -11.77 -6.87
C ALA A 288 -14.06 -13.16 -6.35
N TYR A 289 -13.44 -13.55 -5.24
CA TYR A 289 -13.42 -14.94 -4.81
C TYR A 289 -13.66 -15.04 -3.31
N GLN A 290 -14.33 -16.11 -2.90
CA GLN A 290 -14.63 -16.43 -1.50
C GLN A 290 -14.11 -17.81 -1.15
N TRP A 291 -13.49 -17.92 0.02
CA TRP A 291 -13.13 -19.17 0.67
C TRP A 291 -13.92 -19.30 1.97
N GLU A 292 -14.58 -20.44 2.14
CA GLU A 292 -15.19 -20.81 3.43
C GLU A 292 -14.23 -21.75 4.16
N LEU A 293 -13.95 -21.46 5.42
CA LEU A 293 -13.07 -22.27 6.26
C LEU A 293 -13.82 -22.77 7.50
N ASP A 294 -13.52 -23.99 7.94
CA ASP A 294 -14.02 -24.49 9.23
C ASP A 294 -13.28 -23.85 10.43
N ALA A 295 -13.71 -24.19 11.63
CA ALA A 295 -13.08 -23.72 12.87
C ALA A 295 -11.62 -24.16 13.06
N ASN A 296 -11.14 -25.13 12.27
CA ASN A 296 -9.74 -25.59 12.24
C ASN A 296 -9.01 -25.04 11.00
N TYR A 297 -9.57 -24.04 10.31
CA TYR A 297 -9.00 -23.38 9.14
C TYR A 297 -8.87 -24.28 7.90
N ASN A 298 -9.58 -25.42 7.84
CA ASN A 298 -9.64 -26.21 6.61
C ASN A 298 -10.58 -25.54 5.60
N VAL A 299 -10.18 -25.43 4.34
CA VAL A 299 -11.02 -24.90 3.27
C VAL A 299 -12.16 -25.87 2.96
N LEU A 300 -13.39 -25.43 3.21
CA LEU A 300 -14.63 -26.18 2.96
C LEU A 300 -15.16 -25.95 1.54
N ALA A 301 -15.12 -24.71 1.08
CA ALA A 301 -15.67 -24.31 -0.21
C ALA A 301 -14.89 -23.14 -0.81
N LYS A 302 -14.98 -23.04 -2.14
CA LYS A 302 -14.40 -22.01 -2.98
C LYS A 302 -15.47 -21.53 -3.97
N THR A 303 -15.74 -20.22 -4.00
CA THR A 303 -16.85 -19.67 -4.78
C THR A 303 -16.43 -18.38 -5.50
N LYS A 304 -16.71 -18.30 -6.80
CA LYS A 304 -16.67 -17.05 -7.56
C LYS A 304 -17.82 -16.14 -7.12
N LEU A 305 -17.50 -14.91 -6.76
CA LEU A 305 -18.48 -13.91 -6.32
C LEU A 305 -19.11 -13.15 -7.49
N GLY A 306 -18.47 -13.19 -8.66
CA GLY A 306 -19.00 -12.69 -9.91
C GLY A 306 -18.14 -11.60 -10.56
N LEU A 307 -18.57 -11.20 -11.75
CA LEU A 307 -17.91 -10.24 -12.62
C LEU A 307 -18.95 -9.23 -13.13
N GLY A 308 -18.56 -7.96 -13.24
CA GLY A 308 -19.42 -6.88 -13.73
C GLY A 308 -19.57 -6.81 -15.25
N ILE A 309 -18.94 -7.73 -15.98
CA ILE A 309 -19.10 -7.89 -17.42
C ILE A 309 -19.54 -9.31 -17.77
N ILE A 310 -20.32 -9.41 -18.84
CA ILE A 310 -20.47 -10.66 -19.59
C ILE A 310 -19.42 -10.60 -20.71
N ARG A 311 -18.64 -11.68 -20.85
CA ARG A 311 -17.63 -11.77 -21.91
C ARG A 311 -18.30 -11.88 -23.28
N GLN A 312 -17.73 -11.16 -24.25
CA GLN A 312 -18.03 -11.36 -25.67
C GLN A 312 -17.04 -12.37 -26.26
N ASP A 313 -17.45 -13.10 -27.30
CA ASP A 313 -16.68 -14.22 -27.87
C ASP A 313 -15.35 -13.79 -28.51
N ASP A 314 -15.23 -12.53 -28.94
CA ASP A 314 -14.06 -11.95 -29.60
C ASP A 314 -13.10 -11.24 -28.63
N GLU A 315 -13.45 -11.14 -27.34
CA GLU A 315 -12.59 -10.52 -26.35
C GLU A 315 -11.43 -11.40 -25.93
N LYS A 316 -10.23 -10.94 -26.28
CA LYS A 316 -8.98 -11.62 -25.94
C LYS A 316 -8.27 -11.00 -24.74
N ASP A 317 -8.70 -9.85 -24.23
CA ASP A 317 -8.02 -9.20 -23.11
C ASP A 317 -8.41 -9.76 -21.75
N ALA A 318 -7.51 -9.59 -20.78
CA ALA A 318 -7.73 -9.97 -19.40
C ALA A 318 -8.81 -9.11 -18.72
N PHE A 319 -9.62 -9.77 -17.88
CA PHE A 319 -10.58 -9.12 -16.99
C PHE A 319 -10.28 -9.38 -15.52
N GLY A 320 -10.95 -8.62 -14.65
CA GLY A 320 -10.76 -8.69 -13.21
C GLY A 320 -12.01 -8.27 -12.44
N SER A 321 -12.28 -8.97 -11.34
CA SER A 321 -12.99 -8.44 -10.17
C SER A 321 -12.22 -8.76 -8.91
N VAL A 322 -12.44 -7.96 -7.87
CA VAL A 322 -11.84 -8.09 -6.55
C VAL A 322 -12.90 -7.77 -5.51
N ALA A 323 -13.07 -8.67 -4.53
CA ALA A 323 -13.72 -8.34 -3.27
C ALA A 323 -12.67 -7.77 -2.33
N MET A 324 -13.01 -6.67 -1.64
CA MET A 324 -12.15 -5.91 -0.73
C MET A 324 -12.51 -6.17 0.73
N ALA A 325 -13.80 -6.24 1.05
CA ALA A 325 -14.33 -6.49 2.40
C ALA A 325 -15.63 -7.30 2.35
N VAL A 326 -16.01 -7.93 3.45
CA VAL A 326 -17.25 -8.70 3.60
C VAL A 326 -17.87 -8.51 4.99
N ASN A 327 -19.20 -8.39 5.06
CA ASN A 327 -19.90 -8.30 6.34
C ASN A 327 -20.61 -9.60 6.74
N LYS A 328 -21.14 -9.67 7.97
CA LYS A 328 -21.81 -10.88 8.48
C LYS A 328 -23.10 -11.25 7.75
N ASN A 329 -23.66 -10.32 6.96
CA ASN A 329 -24.82 -10.60 6.10
C ASN A 329 -24.42 -11.31 4.79
N GLY A 330 -23.14 -11.60 4.59
CA GLY A 330 -22.61 -12.26 3.40
C GLY A 330 -22.57 -11.35 2.17
N ILE A 331 -22.56 -10.03 2.37
CA ILE A 331 -22.37 -9.06 1.29
C ILE A 331 -20.90 -8.71 1.24
N ALA A 332 -20.24 -9.06 0.13
CA ALA A 332 -18.89 -8.61 -0.15
C ALA A 332 -18.93 -7.33 -0.98
N VAL A 333 -17.97 -6.43 -0.79
CA VAL A 333 -17.85 -5.19 -1.56
C VAL A 333 -16.52 -5.11 -2.26
N GLY A 334 -16.43 -4.36 -3.36
CA GLY A 334 -15.18 -4.23 -4.09
C GLY A 334 -15.37 -3.54 -5.43
N TYR A 335 -14.75 -4.10 -6.45
CA TYR A 335 -14.81 -3.55 -7.80
C TYR A 335 -14.67 -4.60 -8.88
N SER A 336 -15.14 -4.24 -10.07
CA SER A 336 -15.03 -5.07 -11.26
C SER A 336 -14.90 -4.21 -12.51
N HIS A 337 -14.32 -4.76 -13.58
CA HIS A 337 -14.58 -4.21 -14.90
C HIS A 337 -16.08 -4.22 -15.19
N ALA A 338 -16.56 -3.21 -15.90
CA ALA A 338 -17.94 -3.13 -16.37
C ALA A 338 -17.99 -2.56 -17.79
N ARG A 339 -19.18 -2.63 -18.40
CA ARG A 339 -19.48 -2.02 -19.70
C ARG A 339 -20.45 -0.85 -19.57
N ASN A 340 -20.32 0.11 -20.47
CA ASN A 340 -21.28 1.16 -20.67
C ASN A 340 -22.60 0.55 -21.15
N LYS A 341 -23.72 0.97 -20.56
CA LYS A 341 -25.05 0.44 -20.87
C LYS A 341 -25.57 0.89 -22.24
N GLU A 342 -25.04 1.99 -22.79
CA GLU A 342 -25.53 2.57 -24.04
C GLU A 342 -24.93 1.93 -25.28
N ASP A 343 -23.61 1.72 -25.28
CA ASP A 343 -22.84 1.24 -26.44
C ASP A 343 -22.13 -0.12 -26.21
N ASP A 344 -22.30 -0.71 -25.02
CA ASP A 344 -21.63 -1.94 -24.58
C ASP A 344 -20.09 -1.87 -24.59
N GLY A 345 -19.53 -0.65 -24.69
CA GLY A 345 -18.10 -0.40 -24.63
C GLY A 345 -17.56 -0.65 -23.22
N ARG A 346 -16.37 -1.26 -23.11
CA ARG A 346 -15.70 -1.48 -21.83
C ARG A 346 -15.24 -0.13 -21.26
N TYR A 347 -15.54 0.14 -19.99
CA TYR A 347 -14.97 1.30 -19.30
C TYR A 347 -13.45 1.16 -19.17
N ALA A 348 -12.73 2.27 -19.29
CA ALA A 348 -11.27 2.26 -19.13
C ALA A 348 -10.85 1.87 -17.71
N TYR A 349 -11.70 2.15 -16.72
CA TYR A 349 -11.43 1.93 -15.31
C TYR A 349 -12.49 1.01 -14.65
N VAL A 350 -12.06 0.28 -13.62
CA VAL A 350 -12.93 -0.54 -12.79
C VAL A 350 -14.00 0.31 -12.10
N GLN A 351 -15.12 -0.32 -11.78
CA GLN A 351 -16.29 0.32 -11.19
C GLN A 351 -16.51 -0.24 -9.79
N ALA A 352 -16.93 0.62 -8.86
CA ALA A 352 -17.28 0.22 -7.51
C ALA A 352 -18.59 -0.59 -7.50
N GLY A 353 -18.68 -1.55 -6.59
CA GLY A 353 -19.88 -2.36 -6.43
C GLY A 353 -19.86 -3.29 -5.24
N TYR A 354 -20.90 -4.11 -5.14
CA TYR A 354 -21.00 -5.20 -4.18
C TYR A 354 -21.36 -6.51 -4.87
N PHE A 355 -20.94 -7.61 -4.25
CA PHE A 355 -21.20 -8.98 -4.69
C PHE A 355 -22.24 -9.61 -3.78
N LYS A 356 -23.29 -10.16 -4.38
CA LYS A 356 -24.35 -10.88 -3.68
C LYS A 356 -24.95 -11.92 -4.60
N ASP A 357 -25.19 -13.12 -4.07
CA ASP A 357 -25.78 -14.25 -4.82
C ASP A 357 -25.02 -14.58 -6.13
N GLY A 358 -23.69 -14.46 -6.12
CA GLY A 358 -22.82 -14.73 -7.27
C GLY A 358 -22.87 -13.66 -8.37
N GLN A 359 -23.42 -12.47 -8.08
CA GLN A 359 -23.53 -11.36 -9.03
C GLN A 359 -22.88 -10.09 -8.50
N PHE A 360 -22.24 -9.35 -9.39
CA PHE A 360 -21.74 -8.01 -9.11
C PHE A 360 -22.80 -6.95 -9.43
N THR A 361 -23.10 -6.09 -8.45
CA THR A 361 -23.98 -4.93 -8.61
C THR A 361 -23.19 -3.64 -8.52
N ARG A 362 -23.17 -2.87 -9.60
CA ARG A 362 -22.58 -1.53 -9.66
C ARG A 362 -23.42 -0.54 -8.83
N ILE A 363 -22.75 0.26 -8.00
CA ILE A 363 -23.43 1.23 -7.10
C ILE A 363 -23.75 2.58 -7.74
N HIS A 364 -22.95 3.02 -8.71
CA HIS A 364 -23.08 4.32 -9.36
C HIS A 364 -22.86 4.17 -10.87
N GLU A 365 -23.67 4.86 -11.67
CA GLU A 365 -23.48 4.88 -13.11
C GLU A 365 -22.47 5.96 -13.48
N HIS A 366 -21.52 5.62 -14.35
CA HIS A 366 -20.50 6.55 -14.81
C HIS A 366 -20.91 7.12 -16.16
N GLU A 367 -20.85 8.45 -16.28
CA GLU A 367 -21.28 9.21 -17.46
C GLU A 367 -20.22 9.23 -18.56
N THR A 368 -18.94 9.07 -18.19
CA THR A 368 -17.82 9.09 -19.14
C THR A 368 -16.91 7.88 -18.98
N TYR A 369 -16.17 7.56 -20.05
CA TYR A 369 -15.26 6.41 -20.08
C TYR A 369 -14.02 6.60 -19.17
N SER A 370 -13.73 7.84 -18.76
CA SER A 370 -12.59 8.24 -17.91
C SER A 370 -12.84 8.07 -16.41
N GLN A 371 -14.04 7.64 -16.02
CA GLN A 371 -14.44 7.56 -14.62
C GLN A 371 -14.36 6.11 -14.11
N GLY A 372 -13.98 5.98 -12.83
CA GLY A 372 -13.88 4.71 -12.15
C GLY A 372 -14.17 4.85 -10.65
N GLY A 373 -14.20 3.71 -9.98
CA GLY A 373 -14.38 3.68 -8.54
C GLY A 373 -14.06 2.33 -7.92
N LYS A 374 -13.86 2.34 -6.60
CA LYS A 374 -13.64 1.16 -5.79
C LYS A 374 -14.44 1.26 -4.49
N ALA A 375 -15.29 0.28 -4.21
CA ALA A 375 -15.77 0.07 -2.85
C ALA A 375 -14.67 -0.63 -2.07
N ILE A 376 -14.47 -0.23 -0.81
CA ILE A 376 -13.30 -0.65 -0.03
C ILE A 376 -13.66 -1.37 1.25
N ASP A 377 -14.79 -1.01 1.87
CA ASP A 377 -15.19 -1.52 3.18
C ASP A 377 -16.72 -1.45 3.36
N ILE A 378 -17.26 -2.25 4.28
CA ILE A 378 -18.69 -2.41 4.56
C ILE A 378 -18.92 -2.78 6.03
N ASN A 379 -19.87 -2.11 6.68
CA ASN A 379 -20.28 -2.46 8.04
C ASN A 379 -21.45 -3.47 8.09
N ASP A 380 -21.78 -3.95 9.29
CA ASP A 380 -22.86 -4.94 9.49
C ASP A 380 -24.28 -4.37 9.27
N ASN A 381 -24.41 -3.05 9.07
CA ASN A 381 -25.65 -2.37 8.69
C ASN A 381 -25.85 -2.28 7.16
N ASP A 382 -25.02 -3.00 6.38
CA ASP A 382 -25.02 -2.97 4.91
C ASP A 382 -24.75 -1.57 4.33
N ILE A 383 -23.99 -0.75 5.04
CA ILE A 383 -23.46 0.52 4.52
C ILE A 383 -22.03 0.28 4.06
N LEU A 384 -21.80 0.44 2.77
CA LEU A 384 -20.47 0.36 2.18
C LEU A 384 -19.90 1.75 1.91
N ILE A 385 -18.59 1.84 1.91
CA ILE A 385 -17.85 3.06 1.58
C ILE A 385 -16.91 2.81 0.40
N GLY A 386 -16.52 3.89 -0.27
CA GLY A 386 -15.56 3.79 -1.35
C GLY A 386 -15.14 5.11 -1.94
N ASN A 387 -14.30 4.99 -2.96
CA ASN A 387 -13.65 6.09 -3.63
C ASN A 387 -14.03 6.10 -5.10
N TYR A 388 -14.39 7.27 -5.59
CA TYR A 388 -14.63 7.60 -6.99
C TYR A 388 -13.47 8.42 -7.52
N PHE A 389 -13.12 8.23 -8.80
CA PHE A 389 -12.12 9.04 -9.46
C PHE A 389 -12.45 9.27 -10.94
N GLU A 390 -11.99 10.40 -11.47
CA GLU A 390 -11.92 10.66 -12.91
C GLU A 390 -10.46 10.89 -13.32
N GLN A 391 -10.03 10.19 -14.38
CA GLN A 391 -8.64 10.15 -14.80
C GLN A 391 -8.50 10.32 -16.32
N TYR A 392 -7.55 11.17 -16.73
CA TYR A 392 -7.14 11.33 -18.13
C TYR A 392 -5.68 10.94 -18.28
N GLY A 393 -5.44 9.85 -19.02
CA GLY A 393 -4.09 9.27 -19.12
C GLY A 393 -3.60 8.81 -17.76
N ASN A 394 -2.53 9.43 -17.25
CA ASN A 394 -1.92 9.12 -15.96
C ASN A 394 -2.25 10.15 -14.85
N THR A 395 -3.17 11.09 -15.12
CA THR A 395 -3.50 12.18 -14.20
C THR A 395 -4.91 12.01 -13.66
N VAL A 396 -5.04 11.82 -12.35
CA VAL A 396 -6.32 11.88 -11.62
C VAL A 396 -6.70 13.35 -11.48
N ILE A 397 -7.83 13.73 -12.08
CA ILE A 397 -8.30 15.13 -12.06
C ILE A 397 -9.33 15.38 -10.97
N GLU A 398 -10.07 14.35 -10.58
CA GLU A 398 -11.07 14.39 -9.53
C GLU A 398 -10.98 13.10 -8.72
N GLN A 399 -11.06 13.24 -7.40
CA GLN A 399 -11.15 12.10 -6.50
C GLN A 399 -12.05 12.45 -5.32
N SER A 400 -13.13 11.69 -5.15
CA SER A 400 -14.12 11.91 -4.10
C SER A 400 -14.48 10.61 -3.41
N SER A 401 -14.88 10.72 -2.15
CA SER A 401 -15.32 9.59 -1.35
C SER A 401 -16.84 9.54 -1.26
N PHE A 402 -17.39 8.34 -1.07
CA PHE A 402 -18.84 8.14 -0.91
C PHE A 402 -19.15 7.07 0.14
N TYR A 403 -20.40 7.08 0.60
CA TYR A 403 -21.03 5.92 1.22
C TYR A 403 -22.29 5.53 0.44
N TYR A 404 -22.67 4.25 0.53
CA TYR A 404 -23.82 3.69 -0.15
C TYR A 404 -24.60 2.76 0.77
N ASP A 405 -25.90 3.01 0.89
CA ASP A 405 -26.84 2.16 1.62
C ASP A 405 -27.41 1.09 0.67
N VAL A 406 -27.07 -0.18 0.90
CA VAL A 406 -27.50 -1.28 0.02
C VAL A 406 -29.00 -1.52 0.06
N ALA A 407 -29.64 -1.35 1.22
CA ALA A 407 -31.06 -1.60 1.40
C ALA A 407 -31.91 -0.54 0.69
N ASN A 408 -31.51 0.73 0.82
CA ASN A 408 -32.22 1.87 0.25
C ASN A 408 -31.74 2.25 -1.16
N LYS A 409 -30.60 1.70 -1.60
CA LYS A 409 -29.92 2.00 -2.86
C LYS A 409 -29.56 3.49 -3.00
N THR A 410 -29.11 4.09 -1.91
CA THR A 410 -28.80 5.52 -1.83
C THR A 410 -27.30 5.73 -1.90
N TYR A 411 -26.85 6.46 -2.90
CA TYR A 411 -25.46 6.92 -3.04
C TYR A 411 -25.32 8.35 -2.47
N THR A 412 -24.33 8.56 -1.60
CA THR A 412 -24.06 9.88 -1.03
C THR A 412 -22.55 10.17 -1.05
N THR A 413 -22.16 11.28 -1.67
CA THR A 413 -20.79 11.81 -1.62
C THR A 413 -20.49 12.38 -0.24
N ILE A 414 -19.30 12.05 0.29
CA ILE A 414 -18.80 12.56 1.57
C ILE A 414 -18.24 13.98 1.35
N PRO A 415 -18.55 14.95 2.24
CA PRO A 415 -17.99 16.30 2.14
C PRO A 415 -16.46 16.29 2.31
N THR A 416 -15.81 17.40 1.95
CA THR A 416 -14.35 17.54 2.00
C THR A 416 -13.96 18.78 2.82
N PHE A 417 -12.67 18.98 3.13
CA PHE A 417 -12.22 20.17 3.87
C PHE A 417 -12.51 21.48 3.14
N PHE A 418 -12.45 21.46 1.81
CA PHE A 418 -12.81 22.58 0.94
C PHE A 418 -13.24 22.07 -0.44
N SER A 419 -14.06 22.86 -1.14
CA SER A 419 -14.48 22.53 -2.51
C SER A 419 -13.29 22.30 -3.45
N GLY A 420 -13.22 21.11 -4.04
CA GLY A 420 -12.13 20.66 -4.91
C GLY A 420 -11.04 19.82 -4.23
N SER A 421 -11.05 19.69 -2.90
CA SER A 421 -10.14 18.81 -2.15
C SER A 421 -10.33 17.35 -2.56
N GLN A 422 -9.23 16.67 -2.89
CA GLN A 422 -9.24 15.23 -3.16
C GLN A 422 -9.36 14.44 -1.86
N THR A 423 -10.20 13.40 -1.86
CA THR A 423 -10.48 12.59 -0.66
C THR A 423 -10.36 11.10 -0.90
N THR A 424 -9.95 10.38 0.14
CA THR A 424 -9.94 8.91 0.17
C THR A 424 -10.48 8.43 1.50
N VAL A 425 -11.51 7.59 1.51
CA VAL A 425 -11.95 6.86 2.72
C VAL A 425 -11.15 5.58 2.91
N ARG A 426 -11.15 5.07 4.15
CA ARG A 426 -10.41 3.86 4.53
C ARG A 426 -11.26 2.80 5.21
N ASP A 427 -12.05 3.17 6.21
CA ASP A 427 -12.75 2.21 7.10
C ASP A 427 -14.05 2.82 7.65
N ILE A 428 -15.03 1.96 7.96
CA ILE A 428 -16.32 2.31 8.56
C ILE A 428 -16.68 1.35 9.70
N ASN A 429 -17.02 1.89 10.87
CA ASN A 429 -17.53 1.06 11.98
C ASN A 429 -19.06 0.83 11.92
N ASN A 430 -19.60 0.02 12.82
CA ASN A 430 -21.04 -0.28 12.88
C ASN A 430 -21.89 0.91 13.38
N ASN A 431 -21.27 1.91 13.97
CA ASN A 431 -21.93 3.16 14.38
C ASN A 431 -21.99 4.21 13.24
N GLY A 432 -21.52 3.86 12.04
CA GLY A 432 -21.55 4.76 10.88
C GLY A 432 -20.52 5.88 10.93
N LEU A 433 -19.44 5.66 11.68
CA LEU A 433 -18.28 6.53 11.72
C LEU A 433 -17.30 6.10 10.64
N ILE A 434 -16.93 7.04 9.77
CA ILE A 434 -16.07 6.83 8.61
C ILE A 434 -14.79 7.61 8.84
N ILE A 435 -13.65 6.98 8.56
CA ILE A 435 -12.35 7.63 8.53
C ILE A 435 -11.75 7.65 7.13
N GLY A 436 -10.86 8.61 6.89
CA GLY A 436 -10.15 8.75 5.63
C GLY A 436 -9.09 9.84 5.69
N GLN A 437 -8.67 10.31 4.53
CA GLN A 437 -7.74 11.43 4.37
C GLN A 437 -8.22 12.38 3.27
N ALA A 438 -7.92 13.66 3.45
CA ALA A 438 -8.33 14.71 2.53
C ALA A 438 -7.21 15.75 2.34
N GLU A 439 -7.13 16.32 1.14
CA GLU A 439 -6.20 17.40 0.84
C GLU A 439 -6.53 18.64 1.68
N ILE A 440 -5.51 19.22 2.33
CA ILE A 440 -5.65 20.39 3.21
C ILE A 440 -5.21 21.71 2.57
N GLU A 441 -4.49 21.67 1.44
CA GLU A 441 -3.92 22.83 0.77
C GLU A 441 -4.51 23.00 -0.63
N LYS A 442 -4.72 24.23 -1.11
CA LYS A 442 -5.16 24.48 -2.48
C LYS A 442 -3.98 24.82 -3.38
N THR A 443 -4.00 24.36 -4.63
CA THR A 443 -3.14 24.89 -5.71
C THR A 443 -1.64 24.66 -5.47
N THR A 444 -1.28 23.52 -4.88
CA THR A 444 0.11 23.06 -4.75
C THR A 444 0.39 21.92 -5.72
N SER A 445 1.63 21.79 -6.18
CA SER A 445 2.06 20.68 -7.04
C SER A 445 2.19 19.35 -6.29
N VAL A 446 2.33 19.41 -4.96
CA VAL A 446 2.40 18.24 -4.08
C VAL A 446 1.49 18.51 -2.88
N PRO A 447 0.20 18.14 -2.97
CA PRO A 447 -0.74 18.36 -1.89
C PRO A 447 -0.41 17.54 -0.66
N LYS A 448 -0.62 18.15 0.51
CA LYS A 448 -0.59 17.46 1.80
C LYS A 448 -1.97 16.92 2.12
N TYR A 449 -1.97 15.74 2.73
CA TYR A 449 -3.17 15.05 3.19
C TYR A 449 -3.13 14.93 4.70
N GLU A 450 -4.28 15.13 5.32
CA GLU A 450 -4.48 14.87 6.74
C GLU A 450 -5.72 14.01 6.94
N ALA A 451 -5.72 13.26 8.04
CA ALA A 451 -6.79 12.33 8.33
C ALA A 451 -8.07 13.06 8.75
N PHE A 452 -9.22 12.55 8.32
CA PHE A 452 -10.52 13.07 8.70
C PHE A 452 -11.39 12.00 9.36
N LEU A 453 -12.36 12.49 10.14
CA LEU A 453 -13.45 11.74 10.75
C LEU A 453 -14.79 12.25 10.20
N TYR A 454 -15.71 11.34 9.89
CA TYR A 454 -17.02 11.67 9.34
C TYR A 454 -18.13 10.78 9.91
N GLN A 455 -19.14 11.39 10.52
CA GLN A 455 -20.38 10.69 10.86
C GLN A 455 -21.32 10.71 9.66
N ILE A 456 -21.89 9.56 9.29
CA ILE A 456 -22.91 9.50 8.23
C ILE A 456 -24.02 10.55 8.46
N GLY A 457 -24.27 11.36 7.43
CA GLY A 457 -25.29 12.40 7.45
C GLY A 457 -24.83 13.75 8.03
N ALA A 458 -23.59 13.86 8.51
CA ALA A 458 -23.02 15.14 8.91
C ALA A 458 -22.79 16.05 7.69
N GLU A 459 -22.83 17.37 7.93
CA GLU A 459 -22.62 18.39 6.87
C GLU A 459 -21.16 18.53 6.44
N LYS A 460 -20.20 18.18 7.31
CA LYS A 460 -18.76 18.36 7.11
C LYS A 460 -17.97 17.21 7.71
N VAL A 461 -16.79 16.98 7.16
CA VAL A 461 -15.75 16.16 7.79
C VAL A 461 -15.02 16.97 8.87
N ILE A 462 -14.47 16.28 9.86
CA ILE A 462 -13.67 16.85 10.94
C ILE A 462 -12.22 16.44 10.72
N ASN A 463 -11.28 17.38 10.76
CA ASN A 463 -9.85 17.04 10.72
C ASN A 463 -9.45 16.43 12.06
N ILE A 464 -8.84 15.25 12.05
CA ILE A 464 -8.44 14.55 13.29
C ILE A 464 -7.39 15.34 14.06
N ASN A 465 -6.52 16.09 13.38
CA ASN A 465 -5.52 16.94 14.04
C ASN A 465 -6.16 18.07 14.87
N ASP A 466 -7.36 18.54 14.50
CA ASP A 466 -8.12 19.55 15.26
C ASP A 466 -8.71 19.00 16.57
N LEU A 467 -8.64 17.68 16.79
CA LEU A 467 -9.12 16.99 17.98
C LEU A 467 -8.00 16.62 18.97
N LEU A 468 -6.75 16.98 18.64
CA LEU A 468 -5.55 16.73 19.44
C LEU A 468 -5.07 18.01 20.13
N PRO A 469 -4.32 17.90 21.25
CA PRO A 469 -3.80 19.07 21.96
C PRO A 469 -2.71 19.78 21.16
N CYS A 470 -2.57 21.09 21.35
CA CYS A 470 -1.56 21.89 20.63
C CYS A 470 -0.15 21.72 21.21
N LYS A 471 -0.07 21.37 22.50
CA LYS A 471 1.17 21.23 23.26
C LYS A 471 1.24 19.85 23.92
N ALA A 472 2.45 19.32 24.02
CA ALA A 472 2.72 18.15 24.83
C ALA A 472 2.65 18.50 26.33
N ALA A 473 2.61 17.48 27.19
CA ALA A 473 2.50 17.63 28.65
C ALA A 473 3.68 18.40 29.28
N ASP A 474 4.84 18.45 28.61
CA ASP A 474 6.03 19.19 29.03
C ASP A 474 6.06 20.65 28.51
N GLY A 475 5.03 21.08 27.79
CA GLY A 475 4.89 22.42 27.22
C GLY A 475 5.56 22.61 25.85
N SER A 476 6.19 21.57 25.29
CA SER A 476 6.70 21.58 23.90
C SER A 476 5.57 21.46 22.87
N ASP A 477 5.86 21.72 21.60
CA ASP A 477 4.91 21.49 20.52
C ASP A 477 4.48 20.02 20.46
N PHE A 478 3.20 19.79 20.16
CA PHE A 478 2.71 18.43 20.03
C PHE A 478 3.45 17.71 18.87
N PRO A 479 4.14 16.59 19.12
CA PRO A 479 5.16 16.10 18.19
C PRO A 479 4.62 15.19 17.08
N TYR A 480 3.29 15.07 16.97
CA TYR A 480 2.62 14.19 16.02
C TYR A 480 1.70 14.98 15.09
N ILE A 481 1.73 14.62 13.82
CA ILE A 481 0.74 15.05 12.82
C ILE A 481 0.12 13.78 12.24
N ILE A 482 -1.20 13.67 12.30
CA ILE A 482 -1.94 12.53 11.77
C ILE A 482 -2.13 12.71 10.27
N ALA A 483 -1.39 11.92 9.50
CA ALA A 483 -1.45 11.94 8.04
C ALA A 483 -2.57 11.02 7.52
N GLU A 484 -2.70 9.83 8.11
CA GLU A 484 -3.63 8.79 7.67
C GLU A 484 -4.29 8.13 8.90
N ALA A 485 -5.60 7.87 8.83
CA ALA A 485 -6.29 6.99 9.76
C ALA A 485 -6.53 5.63 9.07
N THR A 486 -6.28 4.53 9.78
CA THR A 486 -6.30 3.18 9.22
C THR A 486 -7.54 2.39 9.64
N LYS A 487 -7.91 2.43 10.92
CA LYS A 487 -9.04 1.69 11.48
C LYS A 487 -9.82 2.55 12.47
N VAL A 488 -11.15 2.42 12.50
CA VAL A 488 -12.02 2.94 13.55
C VAL A 488 -12.84 1.81 14.17
N THR A 489 -12.76 1.65 15.49
CA THR A 489 -13.50 0.63 16.23
C THR A 489 -14.93 1.07 16.54
N ASP A 490 -15.79 0.15 16.95
CA ASP A 490 -17.14 0.46 17.43
C ASP A 490 -17.13 1.31 18.73
N SER A 491 -16.04 1.25 19.51
CA SER A 491 -15.79 2.15 20.65
C SER A 491 -15.32 3.56 20.25
N ALA A 492 -15.24 3.85 18.94
CA ALA A 492 -14.72 5.07 18.35
C ALA A 492 -13.23 5.33 18.65
N GLU A 493 -12.45 4.30 18.96
CA GLU A 493 -10.99 4.40 18.95
C GLU A 493 -10.48 4.43 17.51
N ILE A 494 -9.49 5.29 17.24
CA ILE A 494 -8.93 5.44 15.90
C ILE A 494 -7.47 5.00 15.93
N TYR A 495 -7.14 4.02 15.11
CA TYR A 495 -5.77 3.59 14.86
C TYR A 495 -5.27 4.29 13.61
N ALA A 496 -4.15 5.00 13.73
CA ALA A 496 -3.68 5.94 12.71
C ALA A 496 -2.17 5.93 12.57
N ILE A 497 -1.69 6.57 11.49
CA ILE A 497 -0.28 6.80 11.21
C ILE A 497 0.02 8.28 11.38
N ALA A 498 0.93 8.56 12.32
CA ALA A 498 1.46 9.88 12.55
C ALA A 498 2.87 10.03 11.95
N THR A 499 3.25 11.26 11.61
CA THR A 499 4.66 11.60 11.36
C THR A 499 5.30 12.17 12.62
N LYS A 500 6.52 11.71 12.93
CA LYS A 500 7.33 12.19 14.06
C LYS A 500 8.78 12.37 13.64
N THR A 501 9.46 13.37 14.19
CA THR A 501 10.90 13.60 13.97
C THR A 501 11.73 12.75 14.93
N VAL A 502 12.72 12.02 14.40
CA VAL A 502 13.63 11.17 15.18
C VAL A 502 15.07 11.27 14.66
N GLU A 503 16.03 10.76 15.42
CA GLU A 503 17.43 10.64 14.96
C GLU A 503 17.50 9.82 13.67
N ARG A 504 18.16 10.38 12.65
CA ARG A 504 18.33 9.74 11.34
C ARG A 504 19.30 8.58 11.45
N ARG A 505 18.99 7.49 10.75
CA ARG A 505 19.83 6.28 10.70
C ARG A 505 20.29 5.94 9.29
N ASP A 506 21.49 5.41 9.19
CA ASP A 506 22.06 4.92 7.94
C ASP A 506 21.48 3.56 7.51
N ARG A 507 21.94 3.04 6.37
CA ARG A 507 21.49 1.74 5.84
C ARG A 507 21.91 0.54 6.69
N LEU A 508 22.78 0.72 7.68
CA LEU A 508 23.17 -0.28 8.68
C LEU A 508 22.48 -0.03 10.05
N GLY A 509 21.58 0.95 10.13
CA GLY A 509 20.82 1.29 11.34
C GLY A 509 21.61 2.12 12.36
N LYS A 510 22.75 2.68 12.00
CA LYS A 510 23.58 3.53 12.88
C LYS A 510 23.15 4.99 12.77
N VAL A 511 23.22 5.73 13.87
CA VAL A 511 22.87 7.16 13.91
C VAL A 511 23.81 7.96 13.00
N MET A 512 23.22 8.77 12.13
CA MET A 512 23.93 9.64 11.21
C MET A 512 24.33 10.95 11.89
N LYS A 513 25.50 11.44 11.51
CA LYS A 513 26.02 12.74 11.92
C LYS A 513 26.46 13.53 10.72
N ASP A 514 26.29 14.84 10.78
CA ASP A 514 26.76 15.75 9.74
C ASP A 514 28.29 15.92 9.78
N SER A 515 28.81 16.78 8.89
CA SER A 515 30.24 17.10 8.81
C SER A 515 30.80 17.79 10.06
N GLU A 516 29.94 18.37 10.90
CA GLU A 516 30.31 19.04 12.16
C GLU A 516 30.24 18.08 13.36
N GLY A 517 29.68 16.88 13.16
CA GLY A 517 29.56 15.83 14.17
C GLY A 517 28.24 15.86 14.95
N GLU A 518 27.29 16.70 14.53
CA GLU A 518 25.96 16.85 15.11
C GLU A 518 25.01 15.78 14.57
N ILE A 519 24.04 15.36 15.39
CA ILE A 519 23.09 14.31 15.00
C ILE A 519 22.11 14.86 13.98
N GLU A 520 21.95 14.13 12.88
CA GLU A 520 20.92 14.44 11.89
C GLU A 520 19.56 13.88 12.33
N TYR A 521 18.47 14.55 11.93
CA TYR A 521 17.11 14.15 12.23
C TYR A 521 16.29 13.98 10.95
N GLU A 522 15.30 13.11 10.99
CA GLU A 522 14.36 12.88 9.89
C GLU A 522 12.95 12.59 10.39
N ALA A 523 11.95 12.85 9.55
CA ALA A 523 10.58 12.44 9.81
C ALA A 523 10.38 10.95 9.49
N VAL A 524 9.67 10.25 10.37
CA VAL A 524 9.31 8.84 10.23
C VAL A 524 7.82 8.62 10.48
N ALA A 525 7.26 7.59 9.83
CA ALA A 525 5.89 7.15 10.09
C ALA A 525 5.84 6.26 11.34
N VAL A 526 4.96 6.61 12.28
CA VAL A 526 4.76 5.90 13.55
C VAL A 526 3.29 5.54 13.74
N PRO A 527 3.00 4.32 14.23
CA PRO A 527 1.64 3.91 14.55
C PRO A 527 1.17 4.58 15.85
N VAL A 528 -0.07 5.04 15.88
CA VAL A 528 -0.68 5.68 17.05
C VAL A 528 -2.11 5.20 17.27
N LEU A 529 -2.54 5.22 18.53
CA LEU A 529 -3.92 5.01 18.96
C LEU A 529 -4.48 6.33 19.48
N LEU A 530 -5.64 6.73 18.97
CA LEU A 530 -6.41 7.86 19.44
C LEU A 530 -7.63 7.31 20.20
N THR A 531 -7.69 7.56 21.51
CA THR A 531 -8.81 7.17 22.37
C THR A 531 -9.71 8.38 22.64
N PRO A 532 -11.04 8.28 22.47
CA PRO A 532 -11.95 9.38 22.76
C PRO A 532 -11.85 9.89 24.21
N ASP A 533 -11.76 11.20 24.38
CA ASP A 533 -11.84 11.89 25.67
C ASP A 533 -13.13 12.70 25.74
N ALA A 534 -14.14 12.14 26.41
CA ALA A 534 -15.44 12.77 26.58
C ALA A 534 -15.42 14.00 27.51
N GLY A 535 -14.34 14.22 28.26
CA GLY A 535 -14.16 15.35 29.16
C GLY A 535 -13.29 16.46 28.60
N GLY A 536 -12.64 16.24 27.46
CA GLY A 536 -11.71 17.19 26.88
C GLY A 536 -12.40 18.36 26.18
N THR A 537 -11.74 19.52 26.21
CA THR A 537 -12.19 20.71 25.49
C THR A 537 -11.29 20.95 24.30
N GLN A 538 -11.87 21.16 23.12
CA GLN A 538 -11.10 21.47 21.93
C GLN A 538 -10.25 22.73 22.15
N GLU A 539 -8.93 22.58 22.04
CA GLU A 539 -8.01 23.70 22.10
C GLU A 539 -7.98 24.42 20.75
N VAL A 540 -8.00 25.75 20.77
CA VAL A 540 -7.76 26.54 19.56
C VAL A 540 -6.26 26.78 19.48
N CYS A 541 -5.58 26.02 18.63
CA CYS A 541 -4.14 26.21 18.42
C CYS A 541 -3.90 27.60 17.80
N PRO A 542 -2.90 28.35 18.29
CA PRO A 542 -2.48 29.57 17.62
C PRO A 542 -2.07 29.23 16.18
N PRO A 543 -2.35 30.11 15.20
CA PRO A 543 -1.86 29.89 13.85
C PRO A 543 -0.33 29.73 13.92
N PRO A 544 0.27 28.87 13.06
CA PRO A 544 1.71 28.70 13.04
C PRO A 544 2.34 30.09 12.94
N GLU A 545 3.33 30.37 13.80
CA GLU A 545 4.15 31.56 13.62
C GLU A 545 4.66 31.51 12.18
N ALA A 546 4.44 32.59 11.42
CA ALA A 546 4.94 32.65 10.06
C ALA A 546 6.45 32.45 10.15
N GLU A 547 6.94 31.27 9.77
CA GLU A 547 8.37 31.06 9.64
C GLU A 547 8.85 32.12 8.67
N GLU A 548 9.69 33.05 9.15
CA GLU A 548 10.56 33.81 8.26
C GLU A 548 11.46 32.77 7.60
N TYR A 549 11.00 32.23 6.47
CA TYR A 549 11.79 31.39 5.61
C TYR A 549 12.90 32.27 5.04
N GLU A 550 14.00 32.40 5.80
CA GLU A 550 15.22 33.02 5.33
C GLU A 550 15.80 32.08 4.27
N ARG A 551 15.40 32.29 3.02
CA ARG A 551 16.14 31.77 1.87
C ARG A 551 17.57 32.27 2.04
N GLN A 552 18.49 31.38 2.38
CA GLN A 552 19.88 31.52 1.94
C GLN A 552 19.93 31.32 0.42
N SER A 553 19.24 32.17 -0.33
CA SER A 553 19.66 32.49 -1.68
C SER A 553 20.93 33.30 -1.54
N ALA A 554 22.06 32.75 -1.99
CA ALA A 554 23.23 33.55 -2.28
C ALA A 554 22.79 34.79 -3.05
N SER A 555 22.87 35.96 -2.42
CA SER A 555 22.48 37.21 -3.06
C SER A 555 23.47 37.50 -4.19
N PHE A 556 23.14 37.08 -5.41
CA PHE A 556 23.68 37.76 -6.58
C PHE A 556 22.91 39.07 -6.70
N GLY A 557 23.44 40.10 -6.05
CA GLY A 557 22.90 41.45 -6.10
C GLY A 557 22.68 41.92 -7.54
N PHE A 558 21.72 42.84 -7.66
CA PHE A 558 21.16 43.53 -8.82
C PHE A 558 22.16 44.09 -9.87
N LEU A 559 23.46 43.89 -9.70
CA LEU A 559 24.54 44.22 -10.64
C LEU A 559 24.80 43.14 -11.71
N SER A 560 24.26 41.92 -11.58
CA SER A 560 24.43 40.85 -12.59
C SER A 560 23.59 41.08 -13.88
N LEU A 561 22.55 41.92 -13.82
CA LEU A 561 21.73 42.30 -14.97
C LEU A 561 22.43 43.26 -15.95
N LEU A 562 23.59 43.82 -15.60
CA LEU A 562 24.39 44.67 -16.50
C LEU A 562 25.49 43.92 -17.28
N ALA A 563 25.69 42.62 -17.01
CA ALA A 563 26.73 41.81 -17.69
C ALA A 563 26.21 41.05 -18.93
N LEU A 564 24.89 40.98 -19.14
CA LEU A 564 24.27 40.21 -20.23
C LEU A 564 24.42 40.80 -21.66
N PRO A 565 24.75 42.09 -21.92
CA PRO A 565 25.04 42.54 -23.29
C PRO A 565 26.47 42.23 -23.76
N LEU A 566 27.40 41.85 -22.87
CA LEU A 566 28.82 41.70 -23.23
C LEU A 566 29.20 40.27 -23.67
N MET A 567 28.36 39.27 -23.44
CA MET A 567 28.57 37.91 -23.95
C MET A 567 27.94 37.65 -25.33
N TRP A 568 27.26 38.64 -25.94
CA TRP A 568 26.77 38.51 -27.31
C TRP A 568 27.80 38.90 -28.39
N PHE A 569 28.93 39.50 -28.02
CA PHE A 569 30.01 39.84 -28.97
C PHE A 569 31.15 38.81 -29.08
N ARG A 570 31.09 37.67 -28.37
CA ARG A 570 32.14 36.63 -28.47
C ARG A 570 31.80 35.43 -29.37
N ARG A 571 30.61 35.38 -29.97
CA ARG A 571 30.28 34.45 -31.06
C ARG A 571 30.53 35.07 -32.44
N ARG A 572 31.77 35.48 -32.73
CA ARG A 572 32.31 35.58 -34.10
C ARG A 572 33.83 35.37 -34.06
N LYS A 573 34.29 34.30 -34.73
CA LYS A 573 35.67 33.76 -34.83
C LYS A 573 36.03 32.93 -33.59
N LEU A 574 36.12 31.59 -33.65
CA LEU A 574 36.84 30.70 -34.56
C LEU A 574 36.19 29.31 -34.55
#